data_AF-A0A166LUL8-F1
#
_entry.id   AF-A0A166LUL8-F1
#
_cell.length_a   1.000
_cell.length_b   1.000
_cell.length_c   1.000
_cell.angle_alpha   90.00
_cell.angle_beta   90.00
_cell.angle_gamma   90.00
#
_symmetry.space_group_name_H-M   'P 1'
#
loop_
_entity.id
_entity.type
_entity.pdbx_description
1 polymer ?
#
loop_
_entity_poly.entity_id
_entity_poly.type
_entity_poly.pdbx_seq_one_letter_code
_entity_poly.pdbx_strand_id
1 'polypeptide(L)'
;MLPIWKGLGWLAPVIFIAAFVDVQMLVDGVMGEDFYQQNRWVKLFSVAAVALLVAAIGLWLNVRDRIWRVHSETGKKTRPSAHTFLFLPIEVWAVIVPCVFLANDYVQQEQASKTLAYLETPRANDIYSVDFSKIFQNEDPIYKYGTMMVVTVENNQVLLKSSSHAYDGKRGVRKDLKQGTAADASYYNNQVIQMSIRELLGHYKDGTLFAVYRE
;
A
#
# COMPACT_ATOMS: atom_id res chain seq x y z
N MET A 1 15.83 18.61 23.50
CA MET A 1 15.26 17.82 22.39
C MET A 1 16.34 16.87 21.89
N LEU A 2 16.10 15.56 21.90
CA LEU A 2 17.03 14.59 21.32
C LEU A 2 17.02 14.77 19.79
N PRO A 3 18.16 15.05 19.14
CA PRO A 3 18.20 15.12 17.69
C PRO A 3 17.87 13.75 17.10
N ILE A 4 16.89 13.69 16.21
CA ILE A 4 16.37 12.48 15.57
C ILE A 4 17.42 11.83 14.65
N TRP A 5 18.44 12.60 14.24
CA TRP A 5 19.56 12.13 13.42
C TRP A 5 20.91 12.62 13.97
N LYS A 6 21.98 11.93 13.60
CA LYS A 6 23.37 12.35 13.83
C LYS A 6 24.17 12.33 12.52
N GLY A 7 24.96 13.38 12.28
CA GLY A 7 25.74 13.56 11.06
C GLY A 7 24.87 13.43 9.80
N LEU A 8 25.31 12.63 8.84
CA LEU A 8 24.61 12.35 7.58
C LEU A 8 23.48 11.32 7.69
N GLY A 9 23.00 10.99 8.90
CA GLY A 9 21.92 10.02 9.10
C GLY A 9 20.63 10.34 8.32
N TRP A 10 20.32 11.63 8.13
CA TRP A 10 19.17 12.08 7.34
C TRP A 10 19.18 11.62 5.87
N LEU A 11 20.35 11.20 5.34
CA LEU A 11 20.45 10.66 3.98
C LEU A 11 19.67 9.35 3.81
N ALA A 12 19.51 8.54 4.87
CA ALA A 12 18.84 7.25 4.77
C ALA A 12 17.43 7.35 4.14
N PRO A 13 16.46 8.11 4.72
CA PRO A 13 15.13 8.26 4.12
C PRO A 13 15.17 8.96 2.76
N VAL A 14 16.08 9.93 2.54
CA VAL A 14 16.18 10.66 1.28
C VAL A 14 16.63 9.76 0.14
N ILE A 15 17.64 8.92 0.36
CA ILE A 15 18.13 7.96 -0.63
C ILE A 15 17.04 6.95 -0.98
N PHE A 16 16.30 6.43 0.01
CA PHE A 16 15.19 5.52 -0.28
C PHE A 16 14.11 6.18 -1.14
N ILE A 17 13.63 7.35 -0.75
CA ILE A 17 12.57 8.05 -1.50
C ILE A 17 13.04 8.38 -2.92
N ALA A 18 14.21 9.00 -3.05
CA ALA A 18 14.77 9.36 -4.35
C ALA A 18 14.96 8.13 -5.24
N ALA A 19 15.59 7.08 -4.72
CA ALA A 19 15.86 5.89 -5.51
C ALA A 19 14.58 5.15 -5.93
N PHE A 20 13.52 5.12 -5.10
CA PHE A 20 12.24 4.53 -5.51
C PHE A 20 11.56 5.35 -6.62
N VAL A 21 11.59 6.67 -6.53
CA VAL A 21 11.04 7.55 -7.57
C VAL A 21 11.84 7.42 -8.86
N ASP A 22 13.17 7.46 -8.78
CA ASP A 22 14.07 7.35 -9.92
C ASP A 22 13.89 6.01 -10.64
N VAL A 23 13.81 4.91 -9.89
CA VAL A 23 13.61 3.57 -10.48
C VAL A 23 12.23 3.46 -11.11
N GLN A 24 11.17 4.00 -10.49
CA GLN A 24 9.84 4.01 -11.10
C GLN A 24 9.85 4.80 -12.41
N MET A 25 10.37 6.03 -12.39
CA MET A 25 10.45 6.89 -13.59
C MET A 25 11.27 6.24 -14.71
N LEU A 26 12.40 5.61 -14.36
CA LEU A 26 13.25 4.94 -15.33
C LEU A 26 12.57 3.72 -15.94
N VAL A 27 11.94 2.88 -15.11
CA VAL A 27 11.24 1.69 -15.59
C VAL A 27 10.06 2.07 -16.46
N ASP A 28 9.21 2.99 -16.01
CA ASP A 28 8.02 3.38 -16.77
C ASP A 28 8.42 4.11 -18.08
N GLY A 29 9.50 4.89 -18.05
CA GLY A 29 10.05 5.55 -19.24
C GLY A 29 10.64 4.60 -20.29
N VAL A 30 11.16 3.44 -19.88
CA VAL A 30 11.79 2.45 -20.77
C VAL A 30 10.83 1.33 -21.20
N MET A 31 10.01 0.84 -20.27
CA MET A 31 9.17 -0.34 -20.46
C MET A 31 7.69 0.00 -20.76
N GLY A 32 7.30 1.27 -20.62
CA GLY A 32 5.93 1.74 -20.84
C GLY A 32 5.24 2.20 -19.55
N GLU A 33 4.20 3.00 -19.73
CA GLU A 33 3.47 3.62 -18.63
C GLU A 33 2.90 2.56 -17.66
N ASP A 34 3.04 2.82 -16.36
CA ASP A 34 2.62 1.94 -15.25
C ASP A 34 3.29 0.54 -15.21
N PHE A 35 4.33 0.27 -16.01
CA PHE A 35 4.99 -1.04 -16.01
C PHE A 35 5.53 -1.42 -14.62
N TYR A 36 6.11 -0.45 -13.89
CA TYR A 36 6.58 -0.65 -12.53
C TYR A 36 5.46 -1.07 -11.56
N GLN A 37 4.27 -0.47 -11.71
CA GLN A 37 3.13 -0.75 -10.84
C GLN A 37 2.52 -2.13 -11.12
N GLN A 38 2.46 -2.52 -12.39
CA GLN A 38 1.87 -3.78 -12.83
C GLN A 38 2.78 -4.99 -12.55
N ASN A 39 4.11 -4.80 -12.54
CA ASN A 39 5.05 -5.91 -12.43
C ASN A 39 5.67 -6.01 -11.02
N ARG A 40 5.19 -6.98 -10.23
CA ARG A 40 5.71 -7.23 -8.87
C ARG A 40 7.21 -7.51 -8.83
N TRP A 41 7.72 -8.31 -9.76
CA TRP A 41 9.13 -8.71 -9.77
C TRP A 41 10.07 -7.50 -9.91
N VAL A 42 9.65 -6.47 -10.67
CA VAL A 42 10.38 -5.21 -10.80
C VAL A 42 10.47 -4.51 -9.46
N LYS A 43 9.36 -4.42 -8.73
CA LYS A 43 9.32 -3.82 -7.38
C LYS A 43 10.28 -4.55 -6.43
N LEU A 44 10.25 -5.88 -6.42
CA LEU A 44 11.14 -6.69 -5.57
C LEU A 44 12.62 -6.47 -5.93
N PHE A 45 12.95 -6.45 -7.23
CA PHE A 45 14.31 -6.18 -7.70
C PHE A 45 14.77 -4.77 -7.32
N SER A 46 13.88 -3.78 -7.46
CA SER A 46 14.14 -2.38 -7.12
C SER A 46 14.44 -2.24 -5.63
N VAL A 47 13.63 -2.84 -4.77
CA VAL A 47 13.86 -2.86 -3.31
C VAL A 47 15.22 -3.46 -2.97
N ALA A 48 15.57 -4.60 -3.60
CA ALA A 48 16.86 -5.25 -3.37
C ALA A 48 18.04 -4.36 -3.83
N ALA A 49 17.94 -3.75 -5.02
CA ALA A 49 18.97 -2.86 -5.55
C ALA A 49 19.17 -1.62 -4.66
N VAL A 50 18.08 -0.97 -4.24
CA VAL A 50 18.13 0.20 -3.35
C VAL A 50 18.68 -0.18 -1.97
N ALA A 51 18.30 -1.34 -1.43
CA ALA A 51 18.84 -1.84 -0.17
C ALA A 51 20.37 -2.02 -0.24
N LEU A 52 20.89 -2.63 -1.32
CA LEU A 52 22.32 -2.80 -1.52
C LEU A 52 23.05 -1.45 -1.63
N LEU A 53 22.45 -0.48 -2.34
CA LEU A 53 23.00 0.86 -2.47
C LEU A 53 23.07 1.58 -1.10
N VAL A 54 22.00 1.51 -0.30
CA VAL A 54 21.97 2.10 1.05
C VAL A 54 22.96 1.39 1.98
N ALA A 55 23.08 0.07 1.89
CA ALA A 55 24.08 -0.69 2.65
C ALA A 55 25.51 -0.26 2.28
N ALA A 56 25.82 -0.12 0.99
CA ALA A 56 27.12 0.32 0.52
C ALA A 56 27.46 1.74 1.02
N ILE A 57 26.53 2.68 0.94
CA ILE A 57 26.70 4.04 1.44
C ILE A 57 26.86 4.05 2.96
N GLY A 58 26.01 3.31 3.68
CA GLY A 58 26.07 3.20 5.14
C GLY A 58 27.40 2.65 5.62
N LEU A 59 27.87 1.56 5.01
CA LEU A 59 29.19 0.97 5.27
C LEU A 59 30.31 1.95 4.92
N TRP A 60 30.25 2.61 3.77
CA TRP A 60 31.28 3.58 3.37
C TRP A 60 31.41 4.73 4.36
N LEU A 61 30.29 5.34 4.75
CA LEU A 61 30.26 6.44 5.73
C LEU A 61 30.71 5.98 7.11
N ASN A 62 30.17 4.88 7.63
CA ASN A 62 30.44 4.45 9.00
C ASN A 62 31.77 3.68 9.18
N VAL A 63 32.35 3.08 8.12
CA VAL A 63 33.68 2.46 8.19
C VAL A 63 34.77 3.52 8.03
N ARG A 64 34.63 4.43 7.07
CA ARG A 64 35.63 5.47 6.79
C ARG A 64 35.77 6.46 7.94
N ASP A 65 34.65 6.93 8.50
CA ASP A 65 34.68 8.02 9.47
C ASP A 65 34.93 7.56 10.90
N ARG A 66 34.92 6.24 11.18
CA ARG A 66 35.09 5.67 12.53
C ARG A 66 36.51 5.22 12.87
N ILE A 67 37.52 5.77 12.19
CA ILE A 67 38.92 5.56 12.55
C ILE A 67 39.21 6.26 13.90
N TRP A 68 39.93 5.57 14.79
CA TRP A 68 40.35 6.14 16.08
C TRP A 68 41.22 7.37 15.87
N ARG A 69 40.81 8.51 16.42
CA ARG A 69 41.62 9.74 16.42
C ARG A 69 42.30 9.87 17.78
N VAL A 70 43.62 9.98 17.78
CA VAL A 70 44.43 10.26 18.98
C VAL A 70 44.72 11.74 18.98
N HIS A 71 44.27 12.45 20.01
CA HIS A 71 44.61 13.86 20.18
C HIS A 71 46.07 13.97 20.62
N SER A 72 46.91 14.61 19.81
CA SER A 72 48.35 14.79 20.07
C SER A 72 48.64 15.47 21.40
N GLU A 73 47.76 16.36 21.86
CA GLU A 73 47.94 17.16 23.06
C GLU A 73 47.51 16.46 24.35
N THR A 74 46.58 15.50 24.29
CA THR A 74 45.96 14.90 25.49
C THR A 74 46.09 13.38 25.57
N GLY A 75 46.56 12.73 24.49
CA GLY A 75 46.62 11.26 24.37
C GLY A 75 45.26 10.56 24.38
N LYS A 76 44.15 11.32 24.49
CA LYS A 76 42.81 10.75 24.53
C LYS A 76 42.44 10.19 23.16
N LYS A 77 41.98 8.93 23.15
CA LYS A 77 41.43 8.25 21.98
C LYS A 77 39.94 8.59 21.88
N THR A 78 39.53 9.27 20.82
CA THR A 78 38.12 9.54 20.54
C THR A 78 37.70 8.81 19.26
N ARG A 79 36.49 8.26 19.28
CA ARG A 79 35.87 7.61 18.12
C ARG A 79 34.72 8.49 17.63
N PRO A 80 34.69 8.89 16.35
CA PRO A 80 33.58 9.64 15.80
C PRO A 80 32.26 8.87 15.94
N SER A 81 31.17 9.58 16.19
CA SER A 81 29.83 9.00 16.29
C SER A 81 29.40 8.42 14.93
N ALA A 82 28.59 7.36 14.94
CA ALA A 82 28.01 6.85 13.70
C ALA A 82 27.03 7.87 13.12
N HIS A 83 26.92 7.86 11.79
CA HIS A 83 25.80 8.47 11.11
C HIS A 83 24.56 7.63 11.38
N THR A 84 23.60 8.20 12.10
CA THR A 84 22.41 7.49 12.56
C THR A 84 21.14 8.26 12.25
N PHE A 85 20.10 7.52 11.89
CA PHE A 85 18.72 8.00 11.78
C PHE A 85 17.85 7.22 12.76
N LEU A 86 17.08 7.94 13.59
CA LEU A 86 16.34 7.38 14.72
C LEU A 86 17.23 6.49 15.60
N PHE A 87 18.46 6.95 15.88
CA PHE A 87 19.47 6.26 16.68
C PHE A 87 20.05 4.97 16.06
N LEU A 88 19.56 4.54 14.90
CA LEU A 88 20.04 3.37 14.17
C LEU A 88 21.06 3.78 13.09
N PRO A 89 22.17 3.04 12.93
CA PRO A 89 23.11 3.25 11.83
C PRO A 89 22.44 3.11 10.46
N ILE A 90 22.91 3.87 9.48
CA ILE A 90 22.35 3.87 8.10
C ILE A 90 22.31 2.46 7.50
N GLU A 91 23.33 1.64 7.72
CA GLU A 91 23.40 0.26 7.23
C GLU A 91 22.28 -0.64 7.76
N VAL A 92 21.71 -0.34 8.93
CA VAL A 92 20.58 -1.10 9.48
C VAL A 92 19.28 -0.80 8.72
N TRP A 93 19.14 0.41 8.18
CA TRP A 93 17.97 0.80 7.37
C TRP A 93 17.90 0.06 6.03
N ALA A 94 19.05 -0.40 5.51
CA ALA A 94 19.11 -1.29 4.35
C ALA A 94 18.42 -2.64 4.59
N VAL A 95 18.22 -3.05 5.84
CA VAL A 95 17.47 -4.27 6.19
C VAL A 95 16.03 -3.92 6.58
N ILE A 96 15.84 -2.90 7.41
CA ILE A 96 14.51 -2.53 7.94
C ILE A 96 13.55 -2.17 6.81
N VAL A 97 13.96 -1.29 5.87
CA VAL A 97 13.05 -0.81 4.82
C VAL A 97 12.57 -1.93 3.91
N PRO A 98 13.45 -2.81 3.38
CA PRO A 98 12.99 -3.99 2.64
C PRO A 98 12.06 -4.90 3.43
N CYS A 99 12.36 -5.18 4.70
CA CYS A 99 11.49 -6.02 5.52
C CYS A 99 10.08 -5.42 5.66
N VAL A 100 9.97 -4.11 5.92
CA VAL A 100 8.68 -3.41 6.00
C VAL A 100 7.97 -3.44 4.65
N PHE A 101 8.69 -3.22 3.55
CA PHE A 101 8.12 -3.26 2.20
C PHE A 101 7.57 -4.65 1.86
N LEU A 102 8.35 -5.70 2.11
CA LEU A 102 7.96 -7.10 1.85
C LEU A 102 6.77 -7.51 2.72
N ALA A 103 6.74 -7.09 3.99
CA ALA A 103 5.60 -7.35 4.86
C ALA A 103 4.32 -6.67 4.32
N ASN A 104 4.42 -5.42 3.87
CA ASN A 104 3.29 -4.72 3.26
C ASN A 104 2.86 -5.37 1.93
N ASP A 105 3.79 -5.75 1.05
CA ASP A 105 3.51 -6.46 -0.20
C ASP A 105 2.78 -7.79 0.04
N TYR A 106 3.24 -8.55 1.05
CA TYR A 106 2.62 -9.81 1.44
C TYR A 106 1.16 -9.61 1.91
N VAL A 107 0.92 -8.66 2.82
CA VAL A 107 -0.42 -8.36 3.33
C VAL A 107 -1.37 -7.91 2.20
N GLN A 108 -0.89 -7.06 1.28
CA GLN A 108 -1.69 -6.61 0.14
C GLN A 108 -2.07 -7.76 -0.79
N GLN A 109 -1.16 -8.71 -1.03
CA GLN A 109 -1.47 -9.88 -1.86
C GLN A 109 -2.44 -10.82 -1.21
N GLU A 110 -2.29 -11.08 0.07
CA GLU A 110 -3.23 -11.91 0.81
C GLU A 110 -4.65 -11.31 0.76
N GLN A 111 -4.75 -9.98 0.89
CA GLN A 111 -6.03 -9.28 0.74
C GLN A 111 -6.59 -9.38 -0.69
N ALA A 112 -5.74 -9.22 -1.71
CA ALA A 112 -6.16 -9.36 -3.10
C ALA A 112 -6.62 -10.78 -3.44
N SER A 113 -5.90 -11.81 -2.99
CA SER A 113 -6.28 -13.21 -3.20
C SER A 113 -7.58 -13.57 -2.48
N LYS A 114 -7.78 -13.08 -1.25
CA LYS A 114 -9.04 -13.27 -0.51
C LYS A 114 -10.20 -12.60 -1.24
N THR A 115 -9.99 -11.36 -1.71
CA THR A 115 -10.99 -10.62 -2.47
C THR A 115 -11.38 -11.36 -3.75
N LEU A 116 -10.41 -11.83 -4.53
CA LEU A 116 -10.67 -12.62 -5.74
C LEU A 116 -11.43 -13.91 -5.43
N ALA A 117 -11.02 -14.66 -4.40
CA ALA A 117 -11.71 -15.88 -4.00
C ALA A 117 -13.18 -15.63 -3.61
N TYR A 118 -13.47 -14.49 -2.98
CA TYR A 118 -14.85 -14.10 -2.63
C TYR A 118 -15.67 -13.70 -3.85
N LEU A 119 -15.06 -12.99 -4.82
CA LEU A 119 -15.73 -12.62 -6.07
C LEU A 119 -16.02 -13.82 -6.97
N GLU A 120 -15.15 -14.83 -6.99
CA GLU A 120 -15.35 -16.07 -7.74
C GLU A 120 -16.47 -16.94 -7.13
N THR A 121 -16.68 -16.83 -5.82
CA THR A 121 -17.69 -17.59 -5.08
C THR A 121 -18.58 -16.67 -4.23
N PRO A 122 -19.37 -15.79 -4.87
CA PRO A 122 -20.19 -14.82 -4.15
C PRO A 122 -21.22 -15.52 -3.27
N ARG A 123 -21.49 -14.95 -2.11
CA ARG A 123 -22.48 -15.44 -1.13
C ARG A 123 -23.43 -14.32 -0.75
N ALA A 124 -24.64 -14.68 -0.37
CA ALA A 124 -25.57 -13.74 0.23
C ALA A 124 -24.90 -13.06 1.45
N ASN A 125 -25.14 -11.76 1.59
CA ASN A 125 -24.58 -10.85 2.59
C ASN A 125 -23.09 -10.51 2.43
N ASP A 126 -22.43 -10.89 1.32
CA ASP A 126 -21.12 -10.29 1.02
C ASP A 126 -21.26 -8.79 0.75
N ILE A 127 -20.35 -8.00 1.30
CA ILE A 127 -20.34 -6.54 1.14
C ILE A 127 -19.15 -6.12 0.28
N TYR A 128 -19.46 -5.51 -0.85
CA TYR A 128 -18.50 -5.04 -1.84
C TYR A 128 -18.26 -3.54 -1.65
N SER A 129 -17.01 -3.14 -1.52
CA SER A 129 -16.64 -1.72 -1.52
C SER A 129 -16.38 -1.26 -2.95
N VAL A 130 -17.12 -0.24 -3.40
CA VAL A 130 -17.15 0.18 -4.80
C VAL A 130 -17.01 1.69 -4.97
N ASP A 131 -16.54 2.09 -6.14
CA ASP A 131 -16.59 3.45 -6.66
C ASP A 131 -17.85 3.61 -7.52
N PHE A 132 -18.87 4.22 -6.94
CA PHE A 132 -20.16 4.47 -7.57
C PHE A 132 -20.07 5.35 -8.81
N SER A 133 -19.08 6.26 -8.89
CA SER A 133 -18.92 7.14 -10.07
C SER A 133 -18.61 6.38 -11.36
N LYS A 134 -18.11 5.14 -11.24
CA LYS A 134 -17.82 4.26 -12.38
C LYS A 134 -18.96 3.29 -12.72
N ILE A 135 -19.89 3.08 -11.79
CA ILE A 135 -21.04 2.17 -11.96
C ILE A 135 -22.26 2.96 -12.42
N PHE A 136 -22.48 4.15 -11.85
CA PHE A 136 -23.65 4.97 -12.07
C PHE A 136 -23.26 6.26 -12.79
N GLN A 137 -23.97 6.57 -13.89
CA GLN A 137 -23.61 7.67 -14.80
C GLN A 137 -23.91 9.08 -14.24
N ASN A 138 -24.63 9.21 -13.12
CA ASN A 138 -25.15 10.47 -12.59
C ASN A 138 -24.85 10.68 -11.09
N GLU A 139 -23.72 10.17 -10.59
CA GLU A 139 -23.37 10.34 -9.19
C GLU A 139 -22.54 11.58 -8.89
N ASP A 140 -22.64 12.04 -7.64
CA ASP A 140 -21.98 13.23 -7.15
C ASP A 140 -20.45 13.04 -7.28
N PRO A 141 -19.75 13.95 -7.99
CA PRO A 141 -18.30 13.85 -8.16
C PRO A 141 -17.53 13.90 -6.84
N ILE A 142 -18.15 14.44 -5.77
CA ILE A 142 -17.56 14.52 -4.44
C ILE A 142 -17.74 13.19 -3.71
N TYR A 143 -18.95 12.61 -3.69
CA TYR A 143 -19.27 11.40 -2.90
C TYR A 143 -19.35 10.16 -3.78
N LYS A 144 -18.18 9.64 -4.16
CA LYS A 144 -18.07 8.56 -5.14
C LYS A 144 -17.89 7.16 -4.56
N TYR A 145 -17.62 7.00 -3.27
CA TYR A 145 -17.34 5.68 -2.70
C TYR A 145 -18.51 5.18 -1.87
N GLY A 146 -18.89 3.93 -2.05
CA GLY A 146 -19.97 3.31 -1.27
C GLY A 146 -19.79 1.81 -1.11
N THR A 147 -20.86 1.15 -0.70
CA THR A 147 -20.89 -0.32 -0.62
C THR A 147 -22.07 -0.89 -1.38
N MET A 148 -21.93 -2.15 -1.80
CA MET A 148 -23.00 -2.94 -2.35
C MET A 148 -23.08 -4.27 -1.61
N MET A 149 -24.27 -4.74 -1.28
CA MET A 149 -24.45 -6.01 -0.59
C MET A 149 -25.12 -7.03 -1.50
N VAL A 150 -24.60 -8.26 -1.50
CA VAL A 150 -25.20 -9.39 -2.20
C VAL A 150 -26.47 -9.83 -1.49
N VAL A 151 -27.59 -9.79 -2.19
CA VAL A 151 -28.88 -10.28 -1.70
C VAL A 151 -29.02 -11.78 -1.99
N THR A 152 -28.81 -12.17 -3.24
CA THR A 152 -28.92 -13.56 -3.69
C THR A 152 -28.01 -13.79 -4.88
N VAL A 153 -27.66 -15.06 -5.09
CA VAL A 153 -26.85 -15.53 -6.21
C VAL A 153 -27.65 -16.60 -6.95
N GLU A 154 -28.09 -16.27 -8.16
CA GLU A 154 -28.94 -17.14 -8.98
C GLU A 154 -28.39 -17.22 -10.40
N ASN A 155 -28.24 -18.44 -10.94
CA ASN A 155 -27.87 -18.67 -12.34
C ASN A 155 -26.67 -17.84 -12.84
N ASN A 156 -25.60 -17.76 -12.05
CA ASN A 156 -24.38 -17.00 -12.36
C ASN A 156 -24.57 -15.46 -12.38
N GLN A 157 -25.69 -14.98 -11.85
CA GLN A 157 -26.00 -13.58 -11.63
C GLN A 157 -26.10 -13.30 -10.13
N VAL A 158 -25.63 -12.13 -9.75
CA VAL A 158 -25.58 -11.65 -8.38
C VAL A 158 -26.51 -10.46 -8.29
N LEU A 159 -27.51 -10.55 -7.42
CA LEU A 159 -28.40 -9.44 -7.11
C LEU A 159 -27.78 -8.63 -5.97
N LEU A 160 -27.59 -7.35 -6.21
CA LEU A 160 -26.87 -6.43 -5.34
C LEU A 160 -27.77 -5.26 -4.95
N LYS A 161 -27.67 -4.81 -3.70
CA LYS A 161 -28.24 -3.53 -3.26
C LYS A 161 -27.14 -2.53 -3.02
N SER A 162 -27.30 -1.30 -3.49
CA SER A 162 -26.38 -0.20 -3.20
C SER A 162 -26.68 0.44 -1.85
N SER A 163 -25.64 0.93 -1.17
CA SER A 163 -25.80 1.70 0.06
C SER A 163 -26.54 3.01 -0.19
N SER A 164 -27.32 3.45 0.78
CA SER A 164 -27.93 4.79 0.81
C SER A 164 -26.90 5.89 1.08
N HIS A 165 -25.75 5.51 1.64
CA HIS A 165 -24.64 6.39 1.97
C HIS A 165 -23.51 6.27 0.94
N ALA A 166 -22.96 7.42 0.57
CA ALA A 166 -21.74 7.55 -0.22
C ALA A 166 -20.75 8.47 0.51
N TYR A 167 -19.46 8.30 0.23
CA TYR A 167 -18.34 8.97 0.90
C TYR A 167 -17.40 9.60 -0.12
N ASP A 168 -16.71 10.64 0.32
CA ASP A 168 -15.64 11.31 -0.42
C ASP A 168 -14.36 10.47 -0.55
N GLY A 169 -14.18 9.49 0.36
CA GLY A 169 -13.00 8.63 0.39
C GLY A 169 -13.29 7.19 0.82
N LYS A 170 -12.44 6.28 0.34
CA LYS A 170 -12.42 4.85 0.74
C LYS A 170 -12.34 4.63 2.25
N ARG A 171 -11.81 5.61 3.00
CA ARG A 171 -11.71 5.56 4.47
C ARG A 171 -13.09 5.59 5.14
N GLY A 172 -14.07 6.31 4.58
CA GLY A 172 -15.45 6.35 5.08
C GLY A 172 -16.09 4.97 5.02
N VAL A 173 -16.06 4.36 3.84
CA VAL A 173 -16.54 2.97 3.62
C VAL A 173 -15.91 1.97 4.60
N ARG A 174 -14.58 2.02 4.78
CA ARG A 174 -13.87 1.12 5.70
C ARG A 174 -14.26 1.33 7.17
N LYS A 175 -14.58 2.57 7.56
CA LYS A 175 -14.99 2.87 8.93
C LYS A 175 -16.34 2.20 9.22
N ASP A 176 -17.29 2.31 8.31
CA ASP A 176 -18.65 1.79 8.51
C ASP A 176 -18.70 0.26 8.43
N LEU A 177 -17.88 -0.35 7.58
CA LEU A 177 -17.63 -1.80 7.60
C LEU A 177 -17.07 -2.25 8.95
N LYS A 178 -16.04 -1.55 9.46
CA LYS A 178 -15.40 -1.91 10.74
C LYS A 178 -16.34 -1.74 11.94
N GLN A 179 -17.26 -0.78 11.86
CA GLN A 179 -18.25 -0.51 12.91
C GLN A 179 -19.47 -1.44 12.83
N GLY A 180 -19.60 -2.24 11.77
CA GLY A 180 -20.74 -3.12 11.54
C GLY A 180 -21.99 -2.40 11.02
N THR A 181 -21.94 -1.08 10.78
CA THR A 181 -23.07 -0.30 10.27
C THR A 181 -23.52 -0.81 8.90
N ALA A 182 -22.55 -1.18 8.06
CA ALA A 182 -22.81 -1.71 6.72
C ALA A 182 -23.38 -3.15 6.72
N ALA A 183 -23.48 -3.82 7.88
CA ALA A 183 -24.16 -5.12 7.98
C ALA A 183 -25.68 -4.96 8.18
N ASP A 184 -26.16 -3.75 8.52
CA ASP A 184 -27.58 -3.48 8.70
C ASP A 184 -28.30 -3.39 7.34
N ALA A 185 -29.42 -4.10 7.19
CA ALA A 185 -30.22 -4.06 5.98
C ALA A 185 -30.77 -2.65 5.64
N SER A 186 -30.97 -1.80 6.66
CA SER A 186 -31.43 -0.41 6.50
C SER A 186 -30.38 0.53 5.91
N TYR A 187 -29.11 0.12 5.93
CA TYR A 187 -28.00 0.84 5.30
C TYR A 187 -28.09 0.83 3.76
N TYR A 188 -28.90 -0.07 3.20
CA TYR A 188 -29.01 -0.29 1.75
C TYR A 188 -30.35 0.20 1.20
N ASN A 189 -30.29 0.73 -0.01
CA ASN A 189 -31.48 1.10 -0.76
C ASN A 189 -32.24 -0.15 -1.23
N ASN A 190 -33.54 0.02 -1.51
CA ASN A 190 -34.38 -1.06 -2.03
C ASN A 190 -34.15 -1.34 -3.53
N GLN A 191 -33.34 -0.53 -4.21
CA GLN A 191 -32.98 -0.74 -5.60
C GLN A 191 -32.04 -1.93 -5.72
N VAL A 192 -32.42 -2.90 -6.54
CA VAL A 192 -31.62 -4.10 -6.80
C VAL A 192 -31.00 -3.98 -8.19
N ILE A 193 -29.70 -4.23 -8.25
CA ILE A 193 -28.91 -4.23 -9.48
C ILE A 193 -28.44 -5.64 -9.71
N GLN A 194 -28.54 -6.09 -10.95
CA GLN A 194 -28.11 -7.42 -11.35
C GLN A 194 -26.77 -7.31 -12.08
N MET A 195 -25.79 -8.09 -11.63
CA MET A 195 -24.49 -8.19 -12.28
C MET A 195 -24.08 -9.65 -12.39
N SER A 196 -23.44 -10.02 -13.49
CA SER A 196 -22.79 -11.32 -13.63
C SER A 196 -21.49 -11.38 -12.82
N ILE A 197 -21.06 -12.58 -12.44
CA ILE A 197 -19.74 -12.78 -11.81
C ILE A 197 -18.61 -12.22 -12.69
N ARG A 198 -18.75 -12.33 -14.02
CA ARG A 198 -17.77 -11.80 -14.97
C ARG A 198 -17.69 -10.27 -14.93
N GLU A 199 -18.81 -9.57 -14.80
CA GLU A 199 -18.84 -8.12 -14.64
C GLU A 199 -18.22 -7.69 -13.31
N LEU A 200 -18.51 -8.41 -12.21
CA LEU A 200 -17.88 -8.15 -10.91
C LEU A 200 -16.35 -8.29 -10.97
N LEU A 201 -15.85 -9.32 -11.63
CA LEU A 201 -14.41 -9.49 -11.86
C LEU A 201 -13.83 -8.40 -12.78
N GLY A 202 -14.60 -7.92 -13.75
CA GLY A 202 -14.24 -6.77 -14.58
C GLY A 202 -14.08 -5.50 -13.74
N HIS A 203 -15.08 -5.21 -12.89
CA HIS A 203 -15.07 -4.09 -11.96
C HIS A 203 -13.96 -4.18 -10.91
N TYR A 204 -13.51 -5.39 -10.54
CA TYR A 204 -12.35 -5.51 -9.69
C TYR A 204 -11.05 -5.15 -10.43
N LYS A 205 -10.91 -5.59 -11.69
CA LYS A 205 -9.73 -5.32 -12.51
C LYS A 205 -9.56 -3.84 -12.88
N ASP A 206 -10.66 -3.13 -13.13
CA ASP A 206 -10.64 -1.69 -13.44
C ASP A 206 -10.59 -0.79 -12.18
N GLY A 207 -10.55 -1.40 -10.99
CA GLY A 207 -10.48 -0.75 -9.69
C GLY A 207 -11.77 -0.06 -9.26
N THR A 208 -12.91 -0.33 -9.92
CA THR A 208 -14.24 0.09 -9.50
C THR A 208 -14.63 -0.59 -8.19
N LEU A 209 -14.49 -1.91 -8.12
CA LEU A 209 -14.59 -2.70 -6.90
C LEU A 209 -13.18 -2.88 -6.34
N PHE A 210 -12.98 -2.53 -5.07
CA PHE A 210 -11.63 -2.55 -4.49
C PHE A 210 -11.48 -3.40 -3.24
N ALA A 211 -12.58 -3.86 -2.63
CA ALA A 211 -12.53 -4.78 -1.51
C ALA A 211 -13.84 -5.57 -1.40
N VAL A 212 -13.76 -6.79 -0.88
CA VAL A 212 -14.91 -7.58 -0.46
C VAL A 212 -14.76 -7.92 1.01
N TYR A 213 -15.83 -7.69 1.76
CA TYR A 213 -15.95 -8.07 3.16
C TYR A 213 -16.99 -9.19 3.27
N ARG A 214 -16.61 -10.23 4.01
CA ARG A 214 -17.43 -11.40 4.32
C ARG A 214 -17.22 -11.71 5.79
N GLU A 215 -18.32 -11.80 6.53
CA GLU A 215 -18.32 -12.25 7.93
C GLU A 215 -18.18 -13.78 8.06
#